data_AF-A0A1Y1WUU4-F1
#
_entry.id   AF-A0A1Y1WUU4-F1
#
_cell.length_a   1.000
_cell.length_b   1.000
_cell.length_c   1.000
_cell.angle_alpha   90.00
_cell.angle_beta   90.00
_cell.angle_gamma   90.00
#
_symmetry.space_group_name_H-M   'P 1'
#
loop_
_entity.id
_entity.type
_entity.pdbx_description
1 polymer ?
#
loop_
_entity_poly.entity_id
_entity_poly.type
_entity_poly.pdbx_seq_one_letter_code
_entity_poly.pdbx_strand_id
1 'polypeptide(L)'
;MGIVKNMTEEEKYASLEVVKYFTSKEYQSNMFRNRLCLTSHTEVLNDKEICKNAPCDLVKEIQFTGEPLFIKKGPQNYSKKYKQYIYQFLYNNESINRILKYINDVTKTYYISLNTENSYVGFTVFIFISVVSALMILSLIVVFNDNFQPFLMFLPTGFWISQFWGFTFNLCSIICKLISQLPEENKLSVWVGNNKYLFILLNVLMDVLFNSISLIDKYSIKLVVVENGENFEIFISALYLDILSFVLLVLLGILKKQDVKLQFINSINDKFINNNIQIQIKSYTGSFNDNSYYKNTLVEENDDDDVNS
;
A
#
# COMPACT_ATOMS: atom_id res chain seq x y z
N MET A 1 -17.00 38.21 14.54
CA MET A 1 -16.47 38.74 13.27
C MET A 1 -15.00 38.38 13.17
N GLY A 2 -14.45 38.23 11.98
CA GLY A 2 -13.03 37.95 11.76
C GLY A 2 -12.58 38.55 10.43
N ILE A 3 -11.29 38.85 10.32
CA ILE A 3 -10.67 39.38 9.09
C ILE A 3 -9.95 38.22 8.40
N VAL A 4 -10.16 38.05 7.10
CA VAL A 4 -9.56 36.96 6.34
C VAL A 4 -8.05 37.19 6.22
N LYS A 5 -7.26 36.12 6.38
CA LYS A 5 -5.79 36.20 6.37
C LYS A 5 -5.21 36.58 5.00
N ASN A 6 -5.83 36.07 3.92
CA ASN A 6 -5.38 36.27 2.53
C ASN A 6 -6.06 37.49 1.88
N MET A 7 -5.74 38.68 2.37
CA MET A 7 -6.12 39.97 1.76
C MET A 7 -4.90 40.87 1.63
N THR A 8 -4.97 41.92 0.82
CA THR A 8 -3.97 42.99 0.80
C THR A 8 -3.97 43.77 2.12
N GLU A 9 -2.87 44.46 2.44
CA GLU A 9 -2.78 45.22 3.70
C GLU A 9 -3.77 46.39 3.74
N GLU A 10 -4.04 47.02 2.61
CA GLU A 10 -5.05 48.08 2.51
C GLU A 10 -6.46 47.54 2.81
N GLU A 11 -6.82 46.39 2.24
CA GLU A 11 -8.11 45.73 2.51
C GLU A 11 -8.24 45.28 3.96
N LYS A 12 -7.15 44.81 4.58
CA LYS A 12 -7.13 44.48 6.01
C LYS A 12 -7.37 45.71 6.87
N TYR A 13 -6.74 46.84 6.54
CA TYR A 13 -6.91 48.09 7.28
C TYR A 13 -8.35 48.62 7.14
N ALA A 14 -8.90 48.62 5.92
CA ALA A 14 -10.29 48.99 5.69
C ALA A 14 -11.26 48.06 6.44
N SER A 15 -11.02 46.74 6.40
CA SER A 15 -11.81 45.75 7.15
C SER A 15 -11.73 45.97 8.66
N LEU A 16 -10.56 46.34 9.18
CA LEU A 16 -10.36 46.65 10.59
C LEU A 16 -11.20 47.84 11.03
N GLU A 17 -11.24 48.92 10.24
CA GLU A 17 -12.08 50.09 10.55
C GLU A 17 -13.57 49.75 10.56
N VAL A 18 -14.04 48.94 9.61
CA VAL A 18 -15.43 48.45 9.61
C VAL A 18 -15.74 47.62 10.86
N VAL A 19 -14.84 46.70 11.23
CA VAL A 19 -15.01 45.89 12.45
C VAL A 19 -15.03 46.79 13.69
N LYS A 20 -14.11 47.76 13.81
CA LYS A 20 -14.09 48.73 14.91
C LYS A 20 -15.42 49.46 15.02
N TYR A 21 -15.94 49.97 13.90
CA TYR A 21 -17.24 50.64 13.85
C TYR A 21 -18.38 49.72 14.32
N PHE A 22 -18.48 48.50 13.81
CA PHE A 22 -19.52 47.55 14.25
C PHE A 22 -19.38 47.12 15.71
N THR A 23 -18.17 47.09 16.25
CA THR A 23 -17.94 46.79 17.68
C THR A 23 -18.03 48.01 18.59
N SER A 24 -18.18 49.22 18.02
CA SER A 24 -18.25 50.45 18.79
C SER A 24 -19.47 50.45 19.72
N LYS A 25 -19.33 51.11 20.87
CA LYS A 25 -20.41 51.27 21.84
C LYS A 25 -21.66 51.87 21.20
N GLU A 26 -21.50 52.89 20.36
CA GLU A 26 -22.61 53.59 19.72
C GLU A 26 -23.42 52.65 18.81
N TYR A 27 -22.74 51.95 17.91
CA TYR A 27 -23.38 51.00 17.01
C TYR A 27 -24.04 49.84 17.76
N GLN A 28 -23.32 49.24 18.72
CA GLN A 28 -23.83 48.15 19.56
C GLN A 28 -25.03 48.61 20.41
N SER A 29 -25.01 49.83 20.94
CA SER A 29 -26.12 50.43 21.69
C SER A 29 -27.35 50.60 20.82
N ASN A 30 -27.19 51.13 19.59
CA ASN A 30 -28.30 51.32 18.67
C ASN A 30 -28.93 49.97 18.26
N MET A 31 -28.10 48.99 17.90
CA MET A 31 -28.55 47.64 17.55
C MET A 31 -29.27 46.93 18.70
N PHE A 32 -28.78 47.09 19.93
CA PHE A 32 -29.38 46.48 21.11
C PHE A 32 -30.69 47.19 21.51
N ARG A 33 -30.74 48.54 21.47
CA ARG A 33 -31.96 49.33 21.71
C ARG A 33 -33.08 48.93 20.74
N ASN A 34 -32.75 48.72 19.47
CA ASN A 34 -33.71 48.32 18.43
C ASN A 34 -34.03 46.81 18.44
N ARG A 35 -33.48 46.05 19.40
CA ARG A 35 -33.67 44.59 19.53
C ARG A 35 -33.27 43.79 18.29
N LEU A 36 -32.34 44.31 17.50
CA LEU A 36 -31.84 43.66 16.28
C LEU A 36 -30.77 42.63 16.60
N CYS A 37 -29.94 42.87 17.63
CA CYS A 37 -28.87 41.98 18.07
C CYS A 37 -28.72 42.01 19.59
N LEU A 38 -28.31 40.88 20.16
CA LEU A 38 -27.74 40.84 21.50
C LEU A 38 -26.32 41.42 21.46
N THR A 39 -25.93 42.12 22.53
CA THR A 39 -24.59 42.69 22.65
C THR A 39 -23.83 42.02 23.79
N SER A 40 -22.55 41.75 23.58
CA SER A 40 -21.60 41.36 24.62
C SER A 40 -20.81 42.55 25.18
N HIS A 41 -21.12 43.77 24.72
CA HIS A 41 -20.42 44.98 25.14
C HIS A 41 -20.88 45.38 26.54
N THR A 42 -20.01 45.16 27.54
CA THR A 42 -20.33 45.34 28.97
C THR A 42 -20.83 46.75 29.29
N GLU A 43 -20.23 47.78 28.68
CA GLU A 43 -20.71 49.17 28.85
C GLU A 43 -22.15 49.39 28.39
N VAL A 44 -22.57 48.76 27.28
CA VAL A 44 -23.94 48.87 26.77
C VAL A 44 -24.91 48.19 27.74
N LEU A 45 -24.52 47.04 28.30
CA LEU A 45 -25.32 46.31 29.27
C LEU A 45 -25.38 46.98 30.65
N ASN A 46 -24.46 47.88 30.96
CA ASN A 46 -24.42 48.63 32.22
C ASN A 46 -25.02 50.05 32.10
N ASP A 47 -25.41 50.45 30.90
CA ASP A 47 -26.04 51.74 30.66
C ASP A 47 -27.50 51.74 31.13
N LYS A 48 -27.77 52.50 32.20
CA LYS A 48 -29.10 52.61 32.81
C LYS A 48 -30.17 53.10 31.85
N GLU A 49 -29.84 53.92 30.86
CA GLU A 49 -30.82 54.45 29.90
C GLU A 49 -31.25 53.38 28.91
N ILE A 50 -30.28 52.60 28.42
CA ILE A 50 -30.51 51.49 27.48
C ILE A 50 -31.32 50.39 28.16
N CYS A 51 -30.95 50.05 29.39
CA CYS A 51 -31.58 48.97 30.15
C CYS A 51 -32.98 49.28 30.67
N LYS A 52 -33.48 50.52 30.54
CA LYS A 52 -34.90 50.82 30.80
C LYS A 52 -35.84 50.11 29.81
N ASN A 53 -35.40 49.94 28.56
CA ASN A 53 -36.25 49.44 27.47
C ASN A 53 -35.77 48.10 26.89
N ALA A 54 -34.65 47.57 27.39
CA ALA A 54 -34.01 46.34 26.92
C ALA A 54 -33.73 45.37 28.08
N PRO A 55 -33.78 44.04 27.85
CA PRO A 55 -33.64 43.02 28.91
C PRO A 55 -32.17 42.79 29.29
N CYS A 56 -31.48 43.81 29.79
CA CYS A 56 -30.05 43.74 30.11
C CYS A 56 -29.72 42.66 31.15
N ASP A 57 -30.56 42.49 32.16
CA ASP A 57 -30.32 41.52 33.24
C ASP A 57 -30.30 40.09 32.70
N LEU A 58 -31.27 39.76 31.83
CA LEU A 58 -31.28 38.49 31.12
C LEU A 58 -29.99 38.27 30.33
N VAL A 59 -29.53 39.28 29.59
CA VAL A 59 -28.32 39.16 28.76
C VAL A 59 -27.06 38.98 29.60
N LYS A 60 -26.99 39.59 30.78
CA LYS A 60 -25.89 39.40 31.73
C LYS A 60 -25.86 37.98 32.32
N GLU A 61 -27.02 37.34 32.43
CA GLU A 61 -27.15 35.99 32.98
C GLU A 61 -26.93 34.88 31.93
N ILE A 62 -27.01 35.20 30.63
CA ILE A 62 -26.77 34.21 29.57
C ILE A 62 -25.32 33.74 29.62
N GLN A 63 -25.14 32.45 29.93
CA GLN A 63 -23.86 31.78 29.82
C GLN A 63 -23.66 31.26 28.40
N PHE A 64 -22.82 31.96 27.63
CA PHE A 64 -22.40 31.48 26.33
C PHE A 64 -21.47 30.27 26.51
N THR A 65 -21.95 29.08 26.19
CA THR A 65 -21.09 27.91 26.08
C THR A 65 -20.40 27.94 24.72
N GLY A 66 -19.08 28.10 24.73
CA GLY A 66 -18.28 27.96 23.52
C GLY A 66 -18.37 26.54 22.96
N GLU A 67 -18.44 26.41 21.65
CA GLU A 67 -18.39 25.09 21.01
C GLU A 67 -16.99 24.46 21.23
N PRO A 68 -16.90 23.23 21.75
CA PRO A 68 -15.62 22.59 22.01
C PRO A 68 -14.73 22.49 20.76
N LEU A 69 -13.45 22.81 20.92
CA LEU A 69 -12.48 22.83 19.81
C LEU A 69 -12.33 21.48 19.09
N PHE A 70 -12.57 20.35 19.78
CA PHE A 70 -12.52 19.03 19.15
C PHE A 70 -13.66 18.82 18.13
N ILE A 71 -14.80 19.48 18.30
CA ILE A 71 -15.93 19.42 17.36
C ILE A 71 -15.61 20.20 16.08
N LYS A 72 -14.87 21.32 16.18
CA LYS A 72 -14.42 22.12 15.02
C LYS A 72 -13.48 21.36 14.08
N LYS A 73 -12.66 20.45 14.62
CA LYS A 73 -11.81 19.54 13.82
C LYS A 73 -12.51 18.24 13.42
N GLY A 74 -13.65 17.94 14.06
CA GLY A 74 -14.42 16.73 13.85
C GLY A 74 -15.24 16.75 12.56
N PRO A 75 -15.98 15.66 12.27
CA PRO A 75 -16.85 15.61 11.11
C PRO A 75 -17.86 16.76 11.16
N GLN A 76 -18.02 17.50 10.05
CA GLN A 76 -18.95 18.63 9.92
C GLN A 76 -20.41 18.30 10.30
N ASN A 77 -20.73 17.01 10.45
CA ASN A 77 -22.04 16.49 10.81
C ASN A 77 -22.25 16.18 12.31
N TYR A 78 -21.30 16.50 13.19
CA TYR A 78 -21.44 16.23 14.64
C TYR A 78 -22.73 16.85 15.22
N SER A 79 -22.89 18.17 15.08
CA SER A 79 -24.04 18.90 15.63
C SER A 79 -25.37 18.37 15.10
N LYS A 80 -25.42 18.00 13.81
CA LYS A 80 -26.60 17.41 13.17
C LYS A 80 -26.94 16.05 13.78
N LYS A 81 -25.96 15.14 13.89
CA LYS A 81 -26.16 13.80 14.48
C LYS A 81 -26.51 13.88 15.96
N TYR A 82 -25.83 14.71 16.72
CA TYR A 82 -26.11 14.95 18.13
C TYR A 82 -27.57 15.38 18.34
N LYS A 83 -28.03 16.40 17.60
CA LYS A 83 -29.43 16.85 17.65
C LYS A 83 -30.40 15.73 17.26
N GLN A 84 -30.09 14.96 16.22
CA GLN A 84 -30.92 13.82 15.81
C GLN A 84 -31.05 12.76 16.91
N TYR A 85 -29.97 12.41 17.61
CA TYR A 85 -30.04 11.45 18.72
C TYR A 85 -30.82 12.00 19.91
N ILE A 86 -30.66 13.29 20.23
CA ILE A 86 -31.48 13.94 21.26
C ILE A 86 -32.96 13.93 20.87
N TYR A 87 -33.31 14.20 19.61
CA TYR A 87 -34.69 14.12 19.14
C TYR A 87 -35.26 12.70 19.15
N GLN A 88 -34.45 11.69 18.83
CA GLN A 88 -34.86 10.29 18.96
C GLN A 88 -35.19 9.93 20.42
N PHE A 89 -34.41 10.44 21.37
CA PHE A 89 -34.71 10.27 22.79
C PHE A 89 -36.00 11.00 23.20
N LEU A 90 -36.14 12.27 22.82
CA LEU A 90 -37.27 13.12 23.25
C LEU A 90 -38.61 12.72 22.61
N TYR A 91 -38.60 12.26 21.36
CA TYR A 91 -39.83 12.07 20.57
C TYR A 91 -40.09 10.64 20.13
N ASN A 92 -39.07 9.77 20.06
CA ASN A 92 -39.22 8.40 19.56
C ASN A 92 -39.08 7.33 20.65
N ASN A 93 -39.05 7.73 21.93
CA ASN A 93 -38.98 6.81 23.08
C ASN A 93 -37.78 5.83 23.03
N GLU A 94 -36.68 6.21 22.38
CA GLU A 94 -35.46 5.41 22.36
C GLU A 94 -34.80 5.34 23.75
N SER A 95 -34.16 4.21 24.06
CA SER A 95 -33.54 4.04 25.38
C SER A 95 -32.35 5.00 25.59
N ILE A 96 -32.28 5.61 26.78
CA ILE A 96 -31.22 6.57 27.12
C ILE A 96 -29.82 5.97 26.99
N ASN A 97 -29.64 4.70 27.37
CA ASN A 97 -28.37 4.00 27.28
C ASN A 97 -27.87 3.88 25.83
N ARG A 98 -28.78 3.63 24.89
CA ARG A 98 -28.46 3.51 23.46
C ARG A 98 -28.12 4.88 22.87
N ILE A 99 -28.86 5.91 23.24
CA ILE A 99 -28.62 7.28 22.78
C ILE A 99 -27.30 7.83 23.32
N LEU A 100 -27.01 7.62 24.61
CA LEU A 100 -25.74 7.97 25.23
C LEU A 100 -24.57 7.25 24.54
N LYS A 101 -24.77 5.97 24.18
CA LYS A 101 -23.80 5.25 23.36
C LYS A 101 -23.60 5.94 22.01
N TYR A 102 -24.64 6.23 21.24
CA TYR A 102 -24.47 6.90 19.94
C TYR A 102 -23.84 8.29 20.01
N ILE A 103 -24.16 9.06 21.05
CA ILE A 103 -23.51 10.35 21.30
C ILE A 103 -22.02 10.12 21.59
N ASN A 104 -21.69 9.17 22.46
CA ASN A 104 -20.31 8.80 22.78
C ASN A 104 -19.55 8.33 21.53
N ASP A 105 -20.17 7.49 20.71
CA ASP A 105 -19.62 6.93 19.47
C ASP A 105 -19.34 8.03 18.43
N VAL A 106 -20.14 9.10 18.40
CA VAL A 106 -19.94 10.25 17.50
C VAL A 106 -18.94 11.27 18.08
N THR A 107 -18.75 11.31 19.40
CA THR A 107 -17.68 12.10 20.04
C THR A 107 -16.31 11.42 20.02
N LYS A 108 -16.27 10.08 20.06
CA LYS A 108 -15.02 9.31 20.12
C LYS A 108 -14.59 8.86 18.74
N THR A 109 -13.38 9.23 18.34
CA THR A 109 -12.68 8.55 17.26
C THR A 109 -12.26 7.17 17.76
N TYR A 110 -12.90 6.11 17.26
CA TYR A 110 -12.44 4.74 17.51
C TYR A 110 -11.07 4.57 16.85
N TYR A 111 -10.05 4.39 17.68
CA TYR A 111 -8.73 3.99 17.25
C TYR A 111 -8.49 2.53 17.64
N ILE A 112 -7.72 1.84 16.81
CA ILE A 112 -7.28 0.49 17.08
C ILE A 112 -6.04 0.61 17.97
N SER A 113 -6.23 0.43 19.27
CA SER A 113 -5.12 0.41 20.24
C SER A 113 -4.33 -0.89 20.10
N LEU A 114 -3.01 -0.80 20.24
CA LEU A 114 -2.12 -1.97 20.39
C LEU A 114 -2.07 -2.47 21.84
N ASN A 115 -2.57 -1.68 22.80
CA ASN A 115 -2.66 -2.08 24.20
C ASN A 115 -3.82 -3.07 24.39
N THR A 116 -3.52 -4.23 24.97
CA THR A 116 -4.45 -5.34 25.18
C THR A 116 -5.47 -5.08 26.29
N GLU A 117 -5.32 -4.00 27.07
CA GLU A 117 -6.22 -3.65 28.17
C GLU A 117 -7.69 -3.45 27.75
N ASN A 118 -7.93 -2.89 26.56
CA ASN A 118 -9.28 -2.52 26.12
C ASN A 118 -9.80 -3.38 24.95
N SER A 119 -8.93 -3.90 24.08
CA SER A 119 -9.33 -4.71 22.93
C SER A 119 -8.17 -5.53 22.38
N TYR A 120 -8.39 -6.84 22.18
CA TYR A 120 -7.40 -7.73 21.57
C TYR A 120 -7.29 -7.56 20.05
N VAL A 121 -8.27 -6.89 19.42
CA VAL A 121 -8.40 -6.80 17.96
C VAL A 121 -7.18 -6.13 17.33
N GLY A 122 -6.67 -5.06 17.93
CA GLY A 122 -5.51 -4.34 17.39
C GLY A 122 -4.22 -5.16 17.44
N PHE A 123 -4.01 -5.89 18.54
CA PHE A 123 -2.88 -6.78 18.70
C PHE A 123 -2.95 -7.97 17.72
N THR A 124 -4.13 -8.56 17.52
CA THR A 124 -4.32 -9.63 16.52
C THR A 124 -4.03 -9.16 15.10
N VAL A 125 -4.51 -7.97 14.71
CA VAL A 125 -4.24 -7.38 13.39
C VAL A 125 -2.75 -7.08 13.23
N PHE A 126 -2.08 -6.57 14.27
CA PHE A 126 -0.65 -6.31 14.24
C PHE A 126 0.17 -7.59 14.02
N ILE A 127 -0.10 -8.66 14.79
CA ILE A 127 0.56 -9.95 14.61
C ILE A 127 0.35 -10.48 13.19
N PHE A 128 -0.88 -10.41 12.68
CA PHE A 128 -1.18 -10.87 11.33
C PHE A 128 -0.36 -10.11 10.28
N ILE A 129 -0.26 -8.78 10.40
CA ILE A 129 0.56 -7.95 9.50
C ILE A 129 2.04 -8.33 9.62
N SER A 130 2.57 -8.54 10.83
CA SER A 130 3.97 -8.94 11.06
C SER A 130 4.30 -10.32 10.48
N VAL A 131 3.37 -11.27 10.54
CA VAL A 131 3.56 -12.61 9.95
C VAL A 131 3.56 -12.51 8.42
N VAL A 132 2.62 -11.77 7.83
CA VAL A 132 2.56 -11.58 6.38
C VAL A 132 3.81 -10.87 5.87
N SER A 133 4.30 -9.84 6.57
CA SER A 133 5.55 -9.15 6.17
C SER A 133 6.77 -10.07 6.26
N ALA A 134 6.87 -10.92 7.30
CA ALA A 134 7.96 -11.89 7.43
C ALA A 134 7.94 -12.93 6.30
N LEU A 135 6.75 -13.43 5.92
CA LEU A 135 6.58 -14.36 4.79
C LEU A 135 6.98 -13.71 3.46
N MET A 136 6.65 -12.43 3.26
CA MET A 136 7.05 -11.67 2.08
C MET A 136 8.58 -11.49 2.00
N ILE A 137 9.24 -11.19 3.11
CA ILE A 137 10.71 -11.08 3.16
C ILE A 137 11.36 -12.44 2.87
N LEU A 138 10.84 -13.53 3.44
CA LEU A 138 11.34 -14.87 3.17
C LEU A 138 11.20 -15.25 1.69
N SER A 139 10.10 -14.83 1.05
CA SER A 139 9.88 -15.07 -0.38
C SER A 139 10.92 -14.38 -1.27
N LEU A 140 11.38 -13.17 -0.90
CA LEU A 140 12.45 -12.47 -1.62
C LEU A 140 13.78 -13.24 -1.58
N ILE A 141 14.14 -13.79 -0.42
CA ILE A 141 15.38 -14.56 -0.24
C ILE A 141 15.41 -15.79 -1.17
N VAL A 142 14.26 -16.45 -1.36
CA VAL A 142 14.13 -17.61 -2.25
C VAL A 142 14.29 -17.22 -3.72
N VAL A 143 13.78 -16.05 -4.12
CA VAL A 143 13.86 -15.54 -5.51
C VAL A 143 15.30 -15.20 -5.92
N PHE A 144 16.12 -14.70 -5.00
CA PHE A 144 17.52 -14.34 -5.28
C PHE A 144 18.52 -15.50 -5.17
N ASN A 145 18.07 -16.69 -4.75
CA ASN A 145 18.94 -17.85 -4.66
C ASN A 145 18.93 -18.64 -5.99
N ASP A 146 20.11 -18.75 -6.62
CA ASP A 146 20.31 -19.37 -7.93
C ASP A 146 19.79 -20.82 -8.00
N ASN A 147 19.81 -21.54 -6.88
CA ASN A 147 19.35 -22.92 -6.80
C ASN A 147 17.84 -23.08 -7.06
N PHE A 148 17.05 -22.02 -6.87
CA PHE A 148 15.59 -22.04 -7.03
C PHE A 148 15.10 -21.42 -8.34
N GLN A 149 15.99 -20.83 -9.14
CA GLN A 149 15.68 -20.28 -10.47
C GLN A 149 14.91 -21.24 -11.40
N PRO A 150 15.27 -22.54 -11.54
CA PRO A 150 14.52 -23.43 -12.44
C PRO A 150 13.07 -23.69 -11.99
N PHE A 151 12.77 -23.60 -10.70
CA PHE A 151 11.42 -23.75 -10.16
C PHE A 151 10.58 -22.48 -10.28
N LEU A 152 11.23 -21.31 -10.36
CA LEU A 152 10.60 -19.99 -10.46
C LEU A 152 10.54 -19.47 -11.90
N MET A 153 10.83 -20.29 -12.90
CA MET A 153 10.79 -19.92 -14.32
C MET A 153 9.42 -19.38 -14.77
N PHE A 154 8.34 -19.74 -14.07
CA PHE A 154 7.00 -19.23 -14.32
C PHE A 154 6.77 -17.78 -13.84
N LEU A 155 7.65 -17.26 -12.97
CA LEU A 155 7.47 -15.98 -12.28
C LEU A 155 8.74 -15.13 -12.40
N PRO A 156 8.84 -14.30 -13.47
CA PRO A 156 10.02 -13.47 -13.72
C PRO A 156 10.35 -12.57 -12.52
N THR A 157 11.65 -12.35 -12.27
CA THR A 157 12.13 -11.51 -11.15
C THR A 157 11.48 -10.12 -11.15
N GLY A 158 11.23 -9.53 -12.32
CA GLY A 158 10.56 -8.23 -12.45
C GLY A 158 9.11 -8.21 -11.93
N PHE A 159 8.36 -9.31 -12.09
CA PHE A 159 6.99 -9.40 -11.58
C PHE A 159 6.96 -9.49 -10.05
N TRP A 160 7.91 -10.21 -9.45
CA TRP A 160 8.09 -10.26 -7.99
C TRP A 160 8.39 -8.89 -7.39
N ILE A 161 9.29 -8.12 -8.03
CA ILE A 161 9.63 -6.77 -7.61
C ILE A 161 8.38 -5.86 -7.71
N SER A 162 7.62 -5.94 -8.80
CA SER A 162 6.38 -5.16 -8.96
C SER A 162 5.33 -5.48 -7.87
N GLN A 163 5.16 -6.75 -7.52
CA GLN A 163 4.23 -7.17 -6.47
C GLN A 163 4.67 -6.64 -5.09
N PHE A 164 5.98 -6.67 -4.80
CA PHE A 164 6.53 -6.13 -3.57
C PHE A 164 6.26 -4.63 -3.41
N TRP A 165 6.44 -3.85 -4.49
CA TRP A 165 6.13 -2.42 -4.49
C TRP A 165 4.65 -2.16 -4.16
N GLY A 166 3.74 -2.92 -4.78
CA GLY A 166 2.31 -2.83 -4.50
C GLY A 166 1.99 -3.05 -3.01
N PHE A 167 2.66 -4.01 -2.36
CA PHE A 167 2.48 -4.25 -0.93
C PHE A 167 3.09 -3.15 -0.05
N THR A 168 4.29 -2.65 -0.37
CA THR A 168 4.92 -1.58 0.43
C THR A 168 4.09 -0.30 0.41
N PHE A 169 3.53 0.09 -0.74
CA PHE A 169 2.63 1.24 -0.84
C PHE A 169 1.36 1.06 0.01
N ASN A 170 0.75 -0.13 -0.04
CA ASN A 170 -0.45 -0.42 0.75
C ASN A 170 -0.15 -0.40 2.25
N LEU A 171 0.94 -1.04 2.69
CA LEU A 171 1.34 -1.06 4.10
C LEU A 171 1.74 0.33 4.60
N CYS A 172 2.47 1.12 3.81
CA CYS A 172 2.86 2.48 4.17
C CYS A 172 1.62 3.36 4.41
N SER A 173 0.60 3.26 3.56
CA SER A 173 -0.67 3.98 3.74
C SER A 173 -1.39 3.61 5.04
N ILE A 174 -1.42 2.31 5.36
CA ILE A 174 -2.03 1.79 6.59
C ILE A 174 -1.25 2.27 7.82
N ILE A 175 0.08 2.18 7.80
CA ILE A 175 0.97 2.60 8.89
C ILE A 175 0.86 4.12 9.12
N CYS A 176 0.85 4.94 8.06
CA CYS A 176 0.63 6.38 8.17
C CYS A 176 -0.66 6.71 8.91
N LYS A 177 -1.74 5.98 8.56
CA LYS A 177 -3.06 6.18 9.16
C LYS A 177 -3.08 5.74 10.63
N LEU A 178 -2.45 4.62 10.96
CA LEU A 178 -2.32 4.12 12.33
C LEU A 178 -1.49 5.10 13.20
N ILE A 179 -0.31 5.51 12.73
CA ILE A 179 0.57 6.43 13.45
C ILE A 179 -0.11 7.77 13.70
N SER A 180 -0.78 8.33 12.67
CA SER A 180 -1.47 9.62 12.80
C SER A 180 -2.70 9.58 13.72
N GLN A 181 -3.15 8.40 14.12
CA GLN A 181 -4.32 8.19 14.99
C GLN A 181 -3.94 7.72 16.40
N LEU A 182 -2.65 7.64 16.72
CA LEU A 182 -2.19 7.28 18.07
C LEU A 182 -2.54 8.41 19.06
N PRO A 183 -3.20 8.10 20.20
CA PRO A 183 -3.58 9.08 21.21
C PRO A 183 -2.39 9.56 22.05
N GLU A 184 -1.29 8.82 22.06
CA GLU A 184 -0.07 9.23 22.75
C GLU A 184 0.69 10.24 21.89
N GLU A 185 0.98 11.41 22.46
CA GLU A 185 1.85 12.40 21.85
C GLU A 185 3.31 11.93 21.89
N ASN A 186 3.64 11.00 21.00
CA ASN A 186 5.01 10.67 20.69
C ASN A 186 5.54 11.65 19.64
N LYS A 187 6.80 12.11 19.78
CA LYS A 187 7.47 13.01 18.82
C LYS A 187 7.34 12.52 17.37
N LEU A 188 7.40 11.20 17.17
CA LEU A 188 7.26 10.58 15.85
C LEU A 188 5.82 10.67 15.31
N SER A 189 4.80 10.48 16.16
CA SER A 189 3.38 10.61 15.78
C SER A 189 3.05 12.04 15.35
N VAL A 190 3.46 13.02 16.17
CA VAL A 190 3.26 14.45 15.89
C VAL A 190 3.97 14.85 14.59
N TRP A 191 5.20 14.37 14.38
CA TRP A 191 5.96 14.66 13.18
C TRP A 191 5.33 14.04 11.91
N VAL A 192 4.92 12.76 11.96
CA VAL A 192 4.26 12.06 10.84
C VAL A 192 2.91 12.71 10.52
N GLY A 193 2.14 13.10 11.54
CA GLY A 193 0.86 13.80 11.36
C GLY A 193 1.01 15.14 10.63
N ASN A 194 2.05 15.92 10.98
CA ASN A 194 2.32 17.21 10.34
C ASN A 194 2.98 17.07 8.96
N ASN A 195 3.72 15.99 8.71
CA ASN A 195 4.55 15.81 7.52
C ASN A 195 4.19 14.54 6.73
N LYS A 196 2.89 14.19 6.65
CA LYS A 196 2.42 12.93 6.07
C LYS A 196 3.02 12.60 4.70
N TYR A 197 3.04 13.57 3.78
CA TYR A 197 3.57 13.38 2.43
C TYR A 197 5.09 13.22 2.40
N LEU A 198 5.80 13.90 3.31
CA LEU A 198 7.26 13.77 3.44
C LEU A 198 7.62 12.37 3.95
N PHE A 199 6.87 11.84 4.92
CA PHE A 199 7.06 10.47 5.40
C PHE A 199 6.82 9.44 4.30
N ILE A 200 5.74 9.58 3.52
CA ILE A 200 5.48 8.70 2.36
C ILE A 200 6.62 8.81 1.34
N LEU A 201 7.07 10.03 1.02
CA LEU A 201 8.17 10.27 0.10
C LEU A 201 9.48 9.60 0.57
N LEU A 202 9.82 9.70 1.85
CA LEU A 202 11.01 9.05 2.42
C LEU A 202 10.95 7.53 2.32
N ASN A 203 9.78 6.92 2.54
CA ASN A 203 9.61 5.47 2.37
C ASN A 203 9.81 5.05 0.91
N VAL A 204 9.20 5.77 -0.04
CA VAL A 204 9.37 5.50 -1.48
C VAL A 204 10.84 5.65 -1.91
N LEU A 205 11.53 6.67 -1.39
CA LEU A 205 12.95 6.87 -1.70
C LEU A 205 13.82 5.73 -1.17
N MET A 206 13.57 5.23 0.04
CA MET A 206 14.26 4.05 0.56
C MET A 206 14.02 2.82 -0.32
N ASP A 207 12.78 2.59 -0.75
CA ASP A 207 12.47 1.49 -1.66
C ASP A 207 13.25 1.61 -2.98
N VAL A 208 13.27 2.79 -3.61
CA VAL A 208 14.04 3.03 -4.83
C VAL A 208 15.52 2.71 -4.62
N LEU A 209 16.12 3.15 -3.50
CA LEU A 209 17.52 2.90 -3.17
C LEU A 209 17.82 1.40 -3.02
N PHE A 210 16.99 0.65 -2.28
CA PHE A 210 17.16 -0.80 -2.14
C PHE A 210 17.03 -1.54 -3.48
N ASN A 211 16.11 -1.11 -4.34
CA ASN A 211 15.96 -1.69 -5.67
C ASN A 211 17.12 -1.33 -6.61
N SER A 212 17.68 -0.12 -6.51
CA SER A 212 18.87 0.27 -7.26
C SER A 212 20.08 -0.61 -6.93
N ILE A 213 20.25 -1.01 -5.67
CA ILE A 213 21.29 -1.96 -5.26
C ILE A 213 21.08 -3.33 -5.93
N SER A 214 19.85 -3.82 -5.98
CA SER A 214 19.51 -5.10 -6.61
C SER A 214 19.76 -5.16 -8.12
N LEU A 215 19.88 -4.01 -8.80
CA LEU A 215 20.19 -3.95 -10.24
C LEU A 215 21.70 -4.13 -10.52
N ILE A 216 22.55 -3.96 -9.51
CA ILE A 216 24.01 -4.04 -9.66
C ILE A 216 24.46 -5.52 -9.80
N ASP A 217 23.73 -6.47 -9.21
CA ASP A 217 24.16 -7.87 -9.11
C ASP A 217 23.94 -8.72 -10.39
N LYS A 218 23.19 -8.24 -11.40
CA LYS A 218 22.75 -9.07 -12.54
C LYS A 218 23.46 -8.83 -13.88
N TYR A 219 24.58 -8.11 -13.89
CA TYR A 219 25.39 -7.89 -15.10
C TYR A 219 26.60 -8.85 -15.16
N SER A 220 26.36 -10.14 -15.34
CA SER A 220 27.43 -11.06 -15.75
C SER A 220 27.51 -11.11 -17.27
N ILE A 221 28.51 -10.44 -17.86
CA ILE A 221 28.81 -10.51 -19.29
C ILE A 221 29.30 -11.92 -19.60
N LYS A 222 28.58 -12.65 -20.47
CA LYS A 222 29.01 -13.97 -20.95
C LYS A 222 29.53 -13.82 -22.37
N LEU A 223 30.86 -13.76 -22.52
CA LEU A 223 31.53 -13.81 -23.82
C LEU A 223 31.36 -15.21 -24.42
N VAL A 224 30.79 -15.29 -25.61
CA VAL A 224 30.73 -16.52 -26.40
C VAL A 224 31.77 -16.39 -27.51
N VAL A 225 32.85 -17.15 -27.40
CA VAL A 225 33.89 -17.23 -28.44
C VAL A 225 33.52 -18.37 -29.38
N VAL A 226 33.41 -18.08 -30.68
CA VAL A 226 33.11 -19.07 -31.73
C VAL A 226 34.37 -19.29 -32.56
N GLU A 227 34.89 -20.52 -32.61
CA GLU A 227 36.04 -20.85 -33.47
C GLU A 227 35.67 -20.63 -34.95
N ASN A 228 36.46 -19.81 -35.64
CA ASN A 228 36.30 -19.35 -37.04
C ASN A 228 35.13 -18.38 -37.31
N GLY A 229 34.57 -17.71 -36.29
CA GLY A 229 33.56 -16.65 -36.44
C GLY A 229 33.92 -15.34 -35.74
N GLU A 230 33.12 -14.28 -35.94
CA GLU A 230 33.24 -13.03 -35.17
C GLU A 230 32.73 -13.25 -33.73
N ASN A 231 33.41 -12.65 -32.75
CA ASN A 231 32.98 -12.68 -31.35
C ASN A 231 31.78 -11.76 -31.16
N PHE A 232 30.71 -12.23 -30.51
CA PHE A 232 29.53 -11.41 -30.22
C PHE A 232 29.29 -11.27 -28.71
N GLU A 233 29.05 -10.04 -28.28
CA GLU A 233 28.57 -9.72 -26.93
C GLU A 233 27.04 -9.80 -26.91
N ILE A 234 26.48 -10.73 -26.13
CA ILE A 234 25.02 -10.86 -25.99
C ILE A 234 24.56 -9.95 -24.84
N PHE A 235 23.93 -8.83 -25.18
CA PHE A 235 23.20 -7.98 -24.24
C PHE A 235 21.74 -8.45 -24.15
N ILE A 236 21.32 -8.97 -22.99
CA ILE A 236 19.90 -9.21 -22.71
C ILE A 236 19.37 -7.99 -21.94
N SER A 237 18.98 -6.94 -22.67
CA SER A 237 18.14 -5.87 -22.11
C SER A 237 16.70 -6.07 -22.60
N ALA A 238 16.00 -6.96 -21.91
CA ALA A 238 14.60 -7.26 -22.18
C ALA A 238 13.71 -6.17 -21.57
N LEU A 239 13.18 -5.27 -22.40
CA LEU A 239 12.16 -4.32 -21.95
C LEU A 239 11.04 -4.04 -22.96
N TYR A 240 11.10 -4.57 -24.19
CA TYR A 240 10.01 -4.40 -25.17
C TYR A 240 9.53 -5.68 -25.86
N LEU A 241 10.26 -6.80 -25.74
CA LEU A 241 9.87 -8.09 -26.34
C LEU A 241 9.07 -8.99 -25.38
N ASP A 242 9.07 -8.69 -24.08
CA ASP A 242 8.44 -9.54 -23.05
C ASP A 242 6.91 -9.41 -23.00
N ILE A 243 6.37 -8.25 -23.38
CA ILE A 243 4.91 -8.04 -23.38
C ILE A 243 4.27 -8.79 -24.58
N LEU A 244 4.93 -8.78 -25.74
CA LEU A 244 4.46 -9.50 -26.93
C LEU A 244 4.61 -11.02 -26.75
N SER A 245 5.71 -11.47 -26.14
CA SER A 245 5.91 -12.88 -25.81
C SER A 245 4.95 -13.37 -24.72
N PHE A 246 4.60 -12.53 -23.74
CA PHE A 246 3.62 -12.83 -22.70
C PHE A 246 2.21 -12.98 -23.27
N VAL A 247 1.79 -12.10 -24.18
CA VAL A 247 0.48 -12.23 -24.87
C VAL A 247 0.45 -13.49 -25.72
N LEU A 248 1.54 -13.82 -26.44
CA LEU A 248 1.65 -15.05 -27.22
C LEU A 248 1.66 -16.31 -26.33
N LEU A 249 2.30 -16.26 -25.15
CA LEU A 249 2.36 -17.34 -24.17
C LEU A 249 1.04 -17.55 -23.43
N VAL A 250 0.27 -16.49 -23.16
CA VAL A 250 -1.08 -16.60 -22.61
C VAL A 250 -2.01 -17.25 -23.64
N LEU A 251 -1.91 -16.86 -24.92
CA LEU A 251 -2.67 -17.49 -26.00
C LEU A 251 -2.26 -18.97 -26.22
N LEU A 252 -0.96 -19.26 -26.25
CA LEU A 252 -0.44 -20.63 -26.35
C LEU A 252 -0.74 -21.47 -25.11
N GLY A 253 -0.79 -20.87 -23.91
CA GLY A 253 -1.13 -21.55 -22.65
C GLY A 253 -2.61 -21.89 -22.55
N ILE A 254 -3.49 -21.05 -23.11
CA ILE A 254 -4.92 -21.36 -23.28
C ILE A 254 -5.09 -22.51 -24.28
N LEU A 255 -4.31 -22.54 -25.37
CA LEU A 255 -4.34 -23.61 -26.37
C LEU A 255 -3.71 -24.93 -25.88
N LYS A 256 -2.61 -24.88 -25.13
CA LYS A 256 -1.87 -26.05 -24.62
C LYS A 256 -2.46 -26.69 -23.37
N LYS A 257 -3.53 -26.12 -22.78
CA LYS A 257 -4.16 -26.70 -21.58
C LYS A 257 -4.72 -28.12 -21.81
N GLN A 258 -4.89 -28.55 -23.07
CA GLN A 258 -5.21 -29.94 -23.43
C GLN A 258 -4.01 -30.92 -23.34
N ASP A 259 -2.76 -30.46 -23.56
CA ASP A 259 -1.59 -31.36 -23.72
C ASP A 259 -0.81 -31.64 -22.43
N VAL A 260 -0.91 -30.77 -21.42
CA VAL A 260 -0.16 -30.92 -20.15
C VAL A 260 -0.57 -32.22 -19.42
N LYS A 261 -1.84 -32.61 -19.54
CA LYS A 261 -2.34 -33.87 -18.98
C LYS A 261 -1.77 -35.09 -19.72
N LEU A 262 -1.60 -34.99 -21.04
CA LEU A 262 -1.05 -36.05 -21.88
C LEU A 262 0.46 -36.22 -21.65
N GLN A 263 1.20 -35.12 -21.50
CA GLN A 263 2.64 -35.12 -21.20
C GLN A 263 2.94 -35.71 -19.81
N PHE A 264 2.09 -35.46 -18.81
CA PHE A 264 2.21 -36.09 -17.49
C PHE A 264 2.00 -37.61 -17.56
N ILE A 265 0.99 -38.07 -18.32
CA ILE A 265 0.72 -39.50 -18.51
C ILE A 265 1.89 -40.19 -19.21
N ASN A 266 2.45 -39.60 -20.27
CA ASN A 266 3.58 -40.18 -21.00
C ASN A 266 4.86 -40.21 -20.16
N SER A 267 5.13 -39.15 -19.37
CA SER A 267 6.29 -39.11 -18.47
C SER A 267 6.26 -40.19 -17.39
N ILE A 268 5.07 -40.53 -16.88
CA ILE A 268 4.90 -41.64 -15.94
C ILE A 268 5.13 -42.99 -16.66
N ASN A 269 4.54 -43.17 -17.85
CA ASN A 269 4.67 -44.42 -18.60
C ASN A 269 6.13 -44.75 -18.97
N ASP A 270 6.90 -43.76 -19.43
CA ASP A 270 8.31 -43.95 -19.80
C ASP A 270 9.18 -44.33 -18.60
N LYS A 271 8.88 -43.78 -17.41
CA LYS A 271 9.57 -44.16 -16.17
C LYS A 271 9.26 -45.59 -15.73
N PHE A 272 8.05 -46.09 -15.98
CA PHE A 272 7.69 -47.47 -15.64
C PHE A 272 8.25 -48.48 -16.65
N ILE A 273 8.17 -48.18 -17.96
CA ILE A 273 8.63 -49.07 -19.02
C ILE A 273 10.15 -49.21 -19.01
N ASN A 274 10.90 -48.09 -18.91
CA ASN A 274 12.36 -48.14 -18.93
C ASN A 274 12.97 -48.79 -17.68
N ASN A 275 12.31 -48.68 -16.52
CA ASN A 275 12.77 -49.39 -15.32
C ASN A 275 12.64 -50.91 -15.47
N ASN A 276 11.54 -51.39 -16.06
CA ASN A 276 11.35 -52.83 -16.29
C ASN A 276 12.31 -53.38 -17.35
N ILE A 277 12.63 -52.60 -18.40
CA ILE A 277 13.61 -52.98 -19.42
C ILE A 277 15.03 -53.04 -18.83
N GLN A 278 15.41 -52.07 -17.99
CA GLN A 278 16.73 -52.12 -17.32
C GLN A 278 16.86 -53.31 -16.36
N ILE A 279 15.78 -53.69 -15.68
CA ILE A 279 15.76 -54.88 -14.81
C ILE A 279 15.92 -56.15 -15.66
N GLN A 280 15.28 -56.24 -16.82
CA GLN A 280 15.44 -57.39 -17.72
C GLN A 280 16.85 -57.45 -18.35
N ILE A 281 17.40 -56.34 -18.84
CA ILE A 281 18.73 -56.33 -19.48
C ILE A 281 19.84 -56.73 -18.49
N LYS A 282 19.76 -56.30 -17.23
CA LYS A 282 20.71 -56.73 -16.18
C LYS A 282 20.63 -58.22 -15.86
N SER A 283 19.49 -58.86 -16.08
CA SER A 283 19.35 -60.32 -15.89
C SER A 283 19.93 -61.13 -17.05
N TYR A 284 19.94 -60.59 -18.28
CA TYR A 284 20.45 -61.29 -19.47
C TYR A 284 21.96 -61.15 -19.66
N THR A 285 22.56 -60.00 -19.34
CA THR A 285 24.00 -59.75 -19.54
C THR A 285 24.90 -60.46 -18.52
N GLY A 286 24.35 -61.11 -17.51
CA GLY A 286 25.10 -62.00 -16.62
C GLY A 286 25.45 -63.38 -17.22
N SER A 287 24.96 -63.73 -18.43
CA SER A 287 25.05 -65.11 -18.95
C SER A 287 25.86 -65.34 -20.24
N PHE A 288 26.38 -64.30 -20.90
CA PHE A 288 27.09 -64.46 -22.18
C PHE A 288 28.42 -63.71 -22.19
N ASN A 289 29.48 -64.39 -21.76
CA ASN A 289 30.84 -64.06 -22.14
C ASN A 289 31.70 -65.34 -22.07
N ASP A 290 31.77 -66.08 -23.18
CA ASP A 290 32.88 -67.00 -23.46
C ASP A 290 32.99 -67.30 -24.97
N ASN A 291 34.24 -67.19 -25.45
CA ASN A 291 34.84 -67.75 -26.67
C ASN A 291 34.45 -67.18 -28.05
N SER A 292 35.28 -67.15 -29.11
CA SER A 292 36.74 -67.16 -29.35
C SER A 292 36.91 -67.40 -30.87
N TYR A 293 37.81 -66.65 -31.52
CA TYR A 293 38.75 -67.12 -32.56
C TYR A 293 38.39 -67.30 -34.08
N TYR A 294 39.47 -67.04 -34.85
CA TYR A 294 39.82 -67.24 -36.29
C TYR A 294 39.29 -66.21 -37.33
N LYS A 295 40.06 -65.48 -38.17
CA LYS A 295 41.46 -65.40 -38.70
C LYS A 295 41.48 -65.61 -40.23
N ASN A 296 41.95 -64.56 -40.96
CA ASN A 296 42.73 -64.54 -42.23
C ASN A 296 42.03 -65.02 -43.55
N THR A 297 42.34 -64.60 -44.79
CA THR A 297 43.41 -63.77 -45.44
C THR A 297 43.13 -63.63 -46.96
N LEU A 298 43.68 -62.56 -47.59
CA LEU A 298 44.27 -62.46 -48.96
C LEU A 298 43.30 -62.51 -50.19
N VAL A 299 43.48 -61.83 -51.35
CA VAL A 299 44.65 -61.27 -52.07
C VAL A 299 44.20 -60.44 -53.31
N GLU A 300 45.00 -59.42 -53.69
CA GLU A 300 45.33 -58.80 -55.03
C GLU A 300 44.22 -58.38 -56.03
N GLU A 301 44.34 -57.43 -56.98
CA GLU A 301 45.44 -56.82 -57.79
C GLU A 301 44.82 -55.56 -58.48
N ASN A 302 45.44 -54.37 -58.45
CA ASN A 302 46.26 -53.70 -59.50
C ASN A 302 45.53 -52.79 -60.54
N ASP A 303 46.29 -51.74 -60.92
CA ASP A 303 46.27 -50.90 -62.13
C ASP A 303 45.11 -49.87 -62.27
N ASP A 304 45.30 -48.64 -62.77
CA ASP A 304 46.45 -47.80 -63.12
C ASP A 304 45.87 -46.41 -63.49
N ASP A 305 46.74 -45.41 -63.62
CA ASP A 305 46.60 -44.22 -64.47
C ASP A 305 45.57 -43.12 -64.13
N ASP A 306 45.81 -41.82 -64.34
CA ASP A 306 47.00 -40.99 -64.51
C ASP A 306 46.51 -39.52 -64.63
N VAL A 307 47.45 -38.57 -64.52
CA VAL A 307 47.45 -37.23 -65.13
C VAL A 307 46.67 -36.06 -64.48
N ASN A 308 47.49 -35.20 -63.86
CA ASN A 308 47.34 -33.76 -63.64
C ASN A 308 47.04 -32.95 -64.91
N SER A 309 46.32 -31.84 -64.78
CA SER A 309 46.89 -30.48 -64.98
C SER A 309 45.96 -29.39 -64.47
#